data_AF-A0A354C5G0-F1
#
_entry.id   AF-A0A354C5G0-F1
#
_cell.length_a   1.000
_cell.length_b   1.000
_cell.length_c   1.000
_cell.angle_alpha   90.00
_cell.angle_beta   90.00
_cell.angle_gamma   90.00
#
_symmetry.space_group_name_H-M   'P 1'
#
loop_
_entity.id
_entity.type
_entity.pdbx_description
1 polymer ?
#
loop_
_entity_poly.entity_id
_entity_poly.type
_entity_poly.pdbx_seq_one_letter_code
_entity_poly.pdbx_strand_id
1 'polypeptide(L)'
;MKQDIVPLFEGKPVPLEQIEVLAEQDKFDPEELNTLRKNIEQARSDFDSVMRQTRELEKEIQREISSLEHKYGLPVVSGIISDIRVKHSKNNEKIDGYLRDVQEHILSNLKTFKEKEEEQQPVTYAAPGMLPYQTKQFIEYQVNVLVDNSHTEKVPVITETTPTYKNLFGTIERDIERVGVWSTDFTRIKAGSLLRANGGYIVFDALDALIEPGVWEFLKRTLKNRLLTMQNYDPYSIIPIAIKPEPIPINVKVIMIGDDYLYSRLYNLVDDFKKIFKIRASFDTEMPNSRDNIMAYV
;
A
#
# COMPACT_ATOMS: atom_id res chain seq x y z
N MET A 1 -16.57 0.26 34.10
CA MET A 1 -16.95 0.46 35.51
C MET A 1 -15.69 0.38 36.34
N LYS A 2 -15.42 1.35 37.23
CA LYS A 2 -14.34 1.21 38.23
C LYS A 2 -14.81 0.11 39.19
N GLN A 3 -14.17 -1.05 39.18
CA GLN A 3 -14.41 -2.10 40.15
C GLN A 3 -13.77 -1.64 41.47
N ASP A 4 -14.56 -1.49 42.52
CA ASP A 4 -14.09 -1.05 43.84
C ASP A 4 -14.62 -2.00 44.91
N ILE A 5 -13.82 -2.19 45.97
CA ILE A 5 -14.15 -3.08 47.09
C ILE A 5 -14.82 -2.24 48.16
N VAL A 6 -16.07 -2.58 48.47
CA VAL A 6 -16.90 -1.82 49.41
C VAL A 6 -17.22 -2.69 50.63
N PRO A 7 -17.03 -2.19 51.87
CA PRO A 7 -17.41 -2.92 53.07
C PRO A 7 -18.93 -3.02 53.25
N LEU A 8 -19.36 -4.03 53.99
CA LEU A 8 -20.75 -4.26 54.36
C LEU A 8 -21.00 -3.74 55.78
N PHE A 9 -21.95 -2.82 55.94
CA PHE A 9 -22.44 -2.35 57.23
C PHE A 9 -23.95 -2.62 57.30
N GLU A 10 -24.41 -3.34 58.33
CA GLU A 10 -25.81 -3.80 58.48
C GLU A 10 -26.39 -4.50 57.23
N GLY A 11 -25.55 -5.26 56.51
CA GLY A 11 -25.96 -5.98 55.30
C GLY A 11 -26.11 -5.11 54.04
N LYS A 12 -25.72 -3.83 54.09
CA LYS A 12 -25.70 -2.93 52.93
C LYS A 12 -24.26 -2.55 52.55
N PRO A 13 -23.92 -2.46 51.25
CA PRO A 13 -22.62 -1.97 50.82
C PRO A 13 -22.55 -0.45 51.06
N VAL A 14 -21.58 -0.02 51.87
CA VAL A 14 -21.42 1.37 52.29
C VAL A 14 -19.98 1.84 51.96
N PRO A 15 -19.79 2.96 51.23
CA PRO A 15 -18.46 3.51 50.97
C PRO A 15 -17.69 3.78 52.27
N LEU A 16 -16.37 3.57 52.25
CA LEU A 16 -15.50 3.77 53.42
C LEU A 16 -15.67 5.15 54.05
N GLU A 17 -15.83 6.18 53.22
CA GLU A 17 -16.09 7.58 53.62
C GLU A 17 -17.33 7.72 54.52
N GLN A 18 -18.38 6.92 54.30
CA GLN A 18 -19.59 6.96 55.12
C GLN A 18 -19.44 6.21 56.44
N ILE A 19 -18.58 5.18 56.49
CA ILE A 19 -18.26 4.47 57.73
C ILE A 19 -17.35 5.33 58.62
N GLU A 20 -16.44 6.11 58.03
CA GLU A 20 -15.60 7.08 58.74
C GLU A 20 -16.45 8.18 59.40
N VAL A 21 -17.48 8.68 58.72
CA VAL A 21 -18.45 9.64 59.29
C VAL A 21 -19.28 9.02 60.43
N LEU A 22 -19.58 7.72 60.38
CA LEU A 22 -20.29 7.01 61.46
C LEU A 22 -19.39 6.78 62.69
N ALA A 23 -18.08 6.59 62.49
CA ALA A 23 -17.10 6.51 63.57
C ALA A 23 -16.87 7.87 64.26
N GLU A 24 -16.89 8.98 63.50
CA GLU A 24 -16.85 10.34 64.08
C GLU A 24 -18.11 10.69 64.90
N GLN A 25 -19.22 9.96 64.70
CA GLN A 25 -20.49 10.11 65.43
C GLN A 25 -20.63 9.15 66.62
N ASP A 26 -19.55 8.51 67.10
CA ASP A 26 -19.54 7.51 68.19
C ASP A 26 -20.40 6.25 67.91
N LYS A 27 -20.76 5.99 66.65
CA LYS A 27 -21.59 4.83 66.25
C LYS A 27 -20.79 3.65 65.71
N PHE A 28 -19.46 3.76 65.68
CA PHE A 28 -18.56 2.73 65.18
C PHE A 28 -17.23 2.79 65.93
N ASP A 29 -16.72 1.63 66.37
CA ASP A 29 -15.50 1.55 67.18
C ASP A 29 -14.25 1.97 66.36
N PRO A 30 -13.43 2.93 66.84
CA PRO A 30 -12.19 3.32 66.18
C PRO A 30 -11.19 2.17 65.95
N GLU A 31 -11.16 1.15 66.81
CA GLU A 31 -10.29 -0.03 66.60
C GLU A 31 -10.82 -0.93 65.48
N GLU A 32 -12.14 -1.11 65.40
CA GLU A 32 -12.80 -1.81 64.29
C GLU A 32 -12.62 -1.06 62.96
N LEU A 33 -12.58 0.29 62.98
CA LEU A 33 -12.32 1.09 61.78
C LEU A 33 -10.91 0.86 61.24
N ASN A 34 -9.91 0.80 62.12
CA ASN A 34 -8.52 0.57 61.72
C ASN A 34 -8.30 -0.86 61.18
N THR A 35 -8.96 -1.86 61.77
CA THR A 35 -8.91 -3.23 61.25
C THR A 35 -9.66 -3.35 59.92
N LEU A 36 -10.81 -2.67 59.76
CA LEU A 36 -11.55 -2.60 58.51
C LEU A 36 -10.74 -1.94 57.38
N ARG A 37 -10.05 -0.83 57.65
CA ARG A 37 -9.15 -0.17 56.70
C ARG A 37 -8.05 -1.12 56.22
N LYS A 38 -7.35 -1.79 57.15
CA LYS A 38 -6.32 -2.78 56.82
C LYS A 38 -6.86 -3.93 55.97
N ASN A 39 -8.06 -4.43 56.30
CA ASN A 39 -8.70 -5.51 55.55
C ASN A 39 -9.09 -5.08 54.13
N ILE A 40 -9.58 -3.85 53.95
CA ILE A 40 -9.90 -3.29 52.63
C ILE A 40 -8.64 -3.07 51.80
N GLU A 41 -7.56 -2.54 52.40
CA GLU A 41 -6.27 -2.41 51.72
C GLU A 41 -5.71 -3.76 51.28
N GLN A 42 -5.76 -4.77 52.17
CA GLN A 42 -5.34 -6.13 51.84
C GLN A 42 -6.20 -6.74 50.73
N ALA A 43 -7.53 -6.63 50.84
CA ALA A 43 -8.45 -7.14 49.82
C ALA A 43 -8.25 -6.45 48.46
N ARG A 44 -7.95 -5.13 48.45
CA ARG A 44 -7.61 -4.39 47.22
C ARG A 44 -6.32 -4.90 46.60
N SER A 45 -5.29 -5.11 47.42
CA SER A 45 -4.01 -5.69 46.97
C SER A 45 -4.19 -7.10 46.38
N ASP A 46 -4.96 -7.96 47.05
CA ASP A 46 -5.25 -9.32 46.61
C ASP A 46 -6.07 -9.30 45.31
N PHE A 47 -7.08 -8.43 45.21
CA PHE A 47 -7.88 -8.25 44.01
C PHE A 47 -7.05 -7.77 42.83
N ASP A 48 -6.17 -6.78 43.02
CA ASP A 48 -5.25 -6.31 41.99
C ASP A 48 -4.29 -7.43 41.54
N SER A 49 -3.85 -8.29 42.47
CA SER A 49 -3.06 -9.47 42.16
C SER A 49 -3.82 -10.47 41.29
N VAL A 50 -5.07 -10.81 41.66
CA VAL A 50 -5.94 -11.72 40.89
C VAL A 50 -6.25 -11.13 39.50
N MET A 51 -6.49 -9.83 39.40
CA MET A 51 -6.74 -9.16 38.12
C MET A 51 -5.52 -9.16 37.21
N ARG A 52 -4.31 -8.98 37.77
CA ARG A 52 -3.06 -9.15 37.02
C ARG A 52 -2.92 -10.57 36.49
N GLN A 53 -3.11 -11.57 37.34
CA GLN A 53 -3.08 -12.99 36.95
C GLN A 53 -4.12 -13.33 35.89
N THR A 54 -5.34 -12.79 36.00
CA THR A 54 -6.42 -13.00 35.03
C THR A 54 -6.02 -12.47 33.66
N ARG A 55 -5.48 -11.24 33.59
CA ARG A 55 -5.00 -10.65 32.33
C ARG A 55 -3.82 -11.40 31.72
N GLU A 56 -2.94 -11.96 32.56
CA GLU A 56 -1.83 -12.81 32.10
C GLU A 56 -2.36 -14.12 31.51
N LEU A 57 -3.31 -14.77 32.20
CA LEU A 57 -3.96 -15.98 31.74
C LEU A 57 -4.76 -15.76 30.45
N GLU A 58 -5.48 -14.65 30.32
CA GLU A 58 -6.18 -14.27 29.08
C GLU A 58 -5.20 -14.13 27.91
N LYS A 59 -4.03 -13.51 28.13
CA LYS A 59 -2.99 -13.41 27.10
C LYS A 59 -2.41 -14.77 26.73
N GLU A 60 -2.21 -15.65 27.71
CA GLU A 60 -1.73 -17.01 27.49
C GLU A 60 -2.73 -17.84 26.68
N ILE A 61 -4.01 -17.82 27.08
CA ILE A 61 -5.10 -18.47 26.34
C ILE A 61 -5.15 -17.95 24.89
N GLN A 62 -5.06 -16.63 24.69
CA GLN A 62 -5.11 -16.07 23.34
C GLN A 62 -3.91 -16.49 22.48
N ARG A 63 -2.72 -16.65 23.08
CA ARG A 63 -1.52 -17.17 22.40
C ARG A 63 -1.67 -18.64 22.04
N GLU A 64 -2.17 -19.46 22.96
CA GLU A 64 -2.41 -20.89 22.72
C GLU A 64 -3.48 -21.12 21.65
N ILE A 65 -4.56 -20.33 21.66
CA ILE A 65 -5.55 -20.36 20.58
C ILE A 65 -4.89 -20.03 19.23
N SER A 66 -4.11 -18.96 19.16
CA SER A 66 -3.39 -18.58 17.93
C SER A 66 -2.38 -19.64 17.48
N SER A 67 -1.70 -20.30 18.41
CA SER A 67 -0.72 -21.36 18.10
C SER A 67 -1.42 -22.60 17.52
N LEU A 68 -2.56 -22.99 18.09
CA LEU A 68 -3.39 -24.09 17.62
C LEU A 68 -3.98 -23.77 16.25
N GLU A 69 -4.56 -22.59 16.08
CA GLU A 69 -5.09 -22.12 14.79
C GLU A 69 -4.02 -22.18 13.70
N HIS A 70 -2.80 -21.71 13.99
CA HIS A 70 -1.67 -21.79 13.07
C HIS A 70 -1.27 -23.25 12.77
N LYS A 71 -1.17 -24.10 13.79
CA LYS A 71 -0.77 -25.51 13.66
C LYS A 71 -1.73 -26.31 12.79
N TYR A 72 -3.04 -26.10 12.95
CA TYR A 72 -4.06 -26.82 12.18
C TYR A 72 -4.37 -26.15 10.83
N GLY A 73 -4.22 -24.82 10.72
CA GLY A 73 -4.40 -24.10 9.46
C GLY A 73 -3.25 -24.28 8.49
N LEU A 74 -2.01 -24.43 8.99
CA LEU A 74 -0.81 -24.54 8.16
C LEU A 74 -0.88 -25.64 7.10
N PRO A 75 -1.26 -26.91 7.39
CA PRO A 75 -1.35 -27.94 6.37
C PRO A 75 -2.34 -27.60 5.24
N VAL A 76 -3.46 -26.96 5.57
CA VAL A 76 -4.51 -26.59 4.60
C VAL A 76 -4.03 -25.46 3.70
N VAL A 77 -3.54 -24.37 4.28
CA VAL A 77 -3.04 -23.21 3.53
C VAL A 77 -1.81 -23.58 2.70
N SER A 78 -0.88 -24.33 3.29
CA SER A 78 0.35 -24.78 2.63
C SER A 78 0.03 -25.69 1.43
N GLY A 79 -0.97 -26.58 1.54
CA GLY A 79 -1.41 -27.40 0.41
C GLY A 79 -1.83 -26.56 -0.80
N ILE A 80 -2.73 -25.59 -0.58
CA ILE A 80 -3.26 -24.72 -1.65
C ILE A 80 -2.15 -23.83 -2.24
N ILE A 81 -1.33 -23.20 -1.40
CA ILE A 81 -0.25 -22.32 -1.85
C ILE A 81 0.84 -23.11 -2.59
N SER A 82 1.15 -24.33 -2.15
CA SER A 82 2.10 -25.21 -2.83
C SER A 82 1.65 -25.52 -4.25
N ASP A 83 0.37 -25.80 -4.48
CA ASP A 83 -0.15 -26.06 -5.84
C ASP A 83 0.04 -24.86 -6.78
N ILE A 84 -0.14 -23.64 -6.28
CA ILE A 84 0.11 -22.40 -7.04
C ILE A 84 1.61 -22.21 -7.27
N ARG A 85 2.43 -22.46 -6.24
CA ARG A 85 3.89 -22.36 -6.28
C ARG A 85 4.51 -23.30 -7.30
N VAL A 86 4.01 -24.54 -7.38
CA VAL A 86 4.45 -25.53 -8.39
C VAL A 86 4.18 -25.05 -9.81
N LYS A 87 3.07 -24.36 -10.04
CA LYS A 87 2.69 -23.83 -11.35
C LYS A 87 3.47 -22.57 -11.75
N HIS A 88 3.73 -21.66 -10.80
CA HIS A 88 4.21 -20.31 -11.13
C HIS A 88 5.58 -19.92 -10.56
N SER A 89 6.07 -20.56 -9.48
CA SER A 89 7.30 -20.13 -8.79
C SER A 89 8.58 -20.75 -9.32
N LYS A 90 8.51 -21.81 -10.15
CA LYS A 90 9.72 -22.51 -10.65
C LYS A 90 10.74 -21.61 -11.33
N ASN A 91 10.30 -20.48 -11.89
CA ASN A 91 11.14 -19.57 -12.68
C ASN A 91 11.21 -18.14 -12.11
N ASN A 92 10.69 -17.87 -10.90
CA ASN A 92 10.70 -16.51 -10.36
C ASN A 92 10.71 -16.45 -8.83
N GLU A 93 11.85 -16.09 -8.25
CA GLU A 93 12.06 -15.92 -6.81
C GLU A 93 11.12 -14.85 -6.20
N LYS A 94 10.78 -13.79 -6.96
CA LYS A 94 9.87 -12.75 -6.46
C LYS A 94 8.44 -13.26 -6.24
N ILE A 95 7.97 -14.14 -7.12
CA ILE A 95 6.65 -14.77 -6.99
C ILE A 95 6.66 -15.72 -5.79
N ASP A 96 7.74 -16.49 -5.61
CA ASP A 96 7.89 -17.36 -4.46
C ASP A 96 7.87 -16.60 -3.13
N GLY A 97 8.61 -15.48 -3.07
CA GLY A 97 8.60 -14.57 -1.93
C GLY A 97 7.19 -14.04 -1.62
N TYR A 98 6.49 -13.52 -2.63
CA TYR A 98 5.11 -13.04 -2.47
C TYR A 98 4.17 -14.15 -1.95
N LEU A 99 4.23 -15.36 -2.52
CA LEU A 99 3.38 -16.47 -2.07
C LEU A 99 3.70 -16.93 -0.64
N ARG A 100 4.96 -16.84 -0.20
CA ARG A 100 5.34 -17.10 1.18
C ARG A 100 4.76 -16.03 2.11
N ASP A 101 4.87 -14.77 1.74
CA ASP A 101 4.34 -13.66 2.54
C ASP A 101 2.81 -13.74 2.62
N VAL A 102 2.13 -14.11 1.53
CA VAL A 102 0.68 -14.40 1.52
C VAL A 102 0.33 -15.55 2.47
N GLN A 103 1.09 -16.66 2.43
CA GLN A 103 0.85 -17.79 3.33
C GLN A 103 1.00 -17.39 4.80
N GLU A 104 2.08 -16.71 5.17
CA GLU A 104 2.31 -16.22 6.54
C GLU A 104 1.23 -15.23 6.96
N HIS A 105 0.81 -14.34 6.06
CA HIS A 105 -0.23 -13.36 6.32
C HIS A 105 -1.59 -14.02 6.58
N ILE A 106 -1.99 -15.01 5.77
CA ILE A 106 -3.24 -15.77 5.96
C ILE A 106 -3.22 -16.46 7.33
N LEU A 107 -2.12 -17.12 7.69
CA LEU A 107 -2.00 -17.86 8.94
C LEU A 107 -2.00 -16.95 10.18
N SER A 108 -1.44 -15.74 10.04
CA SER A 108 -1.46 -14.73 11.09
C SER A 108 -2.84 -14.06 11.25
N ASN A 109 -3.68 -14.10 10.21
CA ASN A 109 -4.95 -13.39 10.14
C ASN A 109 -6.15 -14.32 9.85
N LEU A 110 -6.12 -15.55 10.36
CA LEU A 110 -7.21 -16.53 10.16
C LEU A 110 -8.58 -16.01 10.62
N LYS A 111 -8.60 -15.11 11.62
CA LYS A 111 -9.83 -14.46 12.10
C LYS A 111 -10.56 -13.66 11.00
N THR A 112 -9.84 -13.14 10.00
CA THR A 112 -10.43 -12.40 8.87
C THR A 112 -11.20 -13.31 7.90
N PHE A 113 -10.88 -14.61 7.91
CA PHE A 113 -11.52 -15.63 7.09
C PHE A 113 -12.63 -16.38 7.83
N LYS A 114 -12.76 -16.17 9.14
CA LYS A 114 -13.94 -16.62 9.87
C LYS A 114 -15.10 -15.76 9.41
N GLU A 115 -16.18 -16.40 8.97
CA GLU A 115 -17.44 -15.70 8.73
C GLU A 115 -17.74 -14.88 9.99
N LYS A 116 -17.75 -13.56 9.85
CA LYS A 116 -18.55 -12.76 10.75
C LYS A 116 -19.96 -13.15 10.38
N GLU A 117 -20.73 -13.71 11.32
CA GLU A 117 -22.18 -13.56 11.25
C GLU A 117 -22.40 -12.10 10.85
N GLU A 118 -23.18 -11.88 9.79
CA GLU A 118 -23.58 -10.54 9.40
C GLU A 118 -24.26 -9.91 10.62
N GLU A 119 -23.47 -9.27 11.49
CA GLU A 119 -23.91 -8.06 12.13
C GLU A 119 -24.16 -7.13 10.96
N GLN A 120 -25.39 -7.23 10.44
CA GLN A 120 -26.11 -6.14 9.83
C GLN A 120 -26.05 -5.01 10.84
N GLN A 121 -24.90 -4.34 10.95
CA GLN A 121 -24.86 -3.00 11.44
C GLN A 121 -25.78 -2.27 10.48
N PRO A 122 -26.94 -1.79 10.93
CA PRO A 122 -27.75 -0.96 10.09
C PRO A 122 -26.82 0.16 9.65
N VAL A 123 -26.74 0.39 8.35
CA VAL A 123 -26.07 1.56 7.76
C VAL A 123 -26.84 2.77 8.26
N THR A 124 -26.58 3.13 9.51
CA THR A 124 -27.24 4.22 10.20
C THR A 124 -26.40 5.41 9.83
N TYR A 125 -27.01 6.33 9.07
CA TYR A 125 -26.45 7.59 8.58
C TYR A 125 -25.58 7.53 7.31
N ALA A 126 -26.06 6.87 6.25
CA ALA A 126 -25.74 7.35 4.90
C ALA A 126 -26.70 8.52 4.57
N ALA A 127 -26.16 9.73 4.45
CA ALA A 127 -26.91 10.87 3.92
C ALA A 127 -27.44 10.54 2.50
N PRO A 128 -28.61 11.09 2.08
CA PRO A 128 -29.15 10.83 0.74
C PRO A 128 -28.11 11.20 -0.33
N GLY A 129 -27.66 10.20 -1.12
CA GLY A 129 -26.64 10.36 -2.16
C GLY A 129 -25.31 9.63 -1.91
N MET A 130 -25.10 9.00 -0.75
CA MET A 130 -23.91 8.20 -0.47
C MET A 130 -24.10 6.76 -0.94
N LEU A 131 -23.32 6.33 -1.95
CA LEU A 131 -23.26 4.94 -2.39
C LEU A 131 -22.77 4.03 -1.24
N PRO A 132 -23.31 2.80 -1.10
CA PRO A 132 -22.85 1.87 -0.09
C PRO A 132 -21.36 1.55 -0.31
N TYR A 133 -20.56 1.79 0.73
CA TYR A 133 -19.13 1.50 0.73
C TYR A 133 -18.92 -0.01 0.80
N GLN A 134 -18.52 -0.62 -0.32
CA GLN A 134 -18.02 -1.98 -0.32
C GLN A 134 -16.60 -1.96 0.26
N THR A 135 -16.44 -2.45 1.49
CA THR A 135 -15.14 -2.83 2.01
C THR A 135 -14.53 -3.84 1.04
N LYS A 136 -13.41 -3.49 0.40
CA LYS A 136 -12.68 -4.40 -0.51
C LYS A 136 -12.09 -5.55 0.30
N GLN A 137 -12.89 -6.57 0.57
CA GLN A 137 -12.45 -7.77 1.27
C GLN A 137 -11.31 -8.40 0.47
N PHE A 138 -10.25 -8.82 1.16
CA PHE A 138 -9.11 -9.54 0.56
C PHE A 138 -8.27 -8.75 -0.46
N ILE A 139 -8.31 -7.41 -0.44
CA ILE A 139 -7.50 -6.59 -1.35
C ILE A 139 -6.00 -6.90 -1.26
N GLU A 140 -5.51 -7.24 -0.07
CA GLU A 140 -4.10 -7.57 0.21
C GLU A 140 -3.57 -8.77 -0.60
N TYR A 141 -4.48 -9.64 -1.06
CA TYR A 141 -4.16 -10.83 -1.84
C TYR A 141 -4.36 -10.63 -3.35
N GLN A 142 -4.78 -9.44 -3.80
CA GLN A 142 -4.94 -9.15 -5.21
C GLN A 142 -3.59 -8.86 -5.89
N VAL A 143 -3.55 -9.06 -7.19
CA VAL A 143 -2.38 -8.73 -8.03
C VAL A 143 -2.80 -7.66 -9.03
N ASN A 144 -2.08 -6.53 -9.02
CA ASN A 144 -2.29 -5.47 -10.01
C ASN A 144 -1.39 -5.71 -11.24
N VAL A 145 -1.98 -6.18 -12.33
CA VAL A 145 -1.27 -6.36 -13.61
C VAL A 145 -1.11 -5.01 -14.29
N LEU A 146 0.10 -4.46 -14.23
CA LEU A 146 0.41 -3.13 -14.78
C LEU A 146 0.45 -3.10 -16.32
N VAL A 147 0.99 -4.15 -16.93
CA VAL A 147 1.10 -4.31 -18.38
C VAL A 147 0.81 -5.77 -18.71
N ASP A 148 -0.18 -5.99 -19.57
CA ASP A 148 -0.48 -7.32 -20.11
C ASP A 148 0.13 -7.45 -21.51
N ASN A 149 0.98 -8.47 -21.68
CA ASN A 149 1.64 -8.81 -22.94
C ASN A 149 1.30 -10.25 -23.40
N SER A 150 0.27 -10.87 -22.83
CA SER A 150 -0.11 -12.26 -23.12
C SER A 150 -0.43 -12.52 -24.61
N HIS A 151 -0.89 -11.48 -25.32
CA HIS A 151 -1.22 -11.53 -26.75
C HIS A 151 -0.21 -10.77 -27.63
N THR A 152 0.95 -10.38 -27.09
CA THR A 152 1.94 -9.58 -27.83
C THR A 152 2.86 -10.49 -28.64
N GLU A 153 2.71 -10.50 -29.96
CA GLU A 153 3.52 -11.32 -30.89
C GLU A 153 4.77 -10.61 -31.41
N LYS A 154 4.80 -9.27 -31.37
CA LYS A 154 5.86 -8.44 -31.93
C LYS A 154 6.46 -7.54 -30.86
N VAL A 155 7.65 -7.00 -31.13
CA VAL A 155 8.30 -6.03 -30.26
C VAL A 155 7.37 -4.82 -30.04
N PRO A 156 7.13 -4.39 -28.79
CA PRO A 156 6.24 -3.28 -28.51
C PRO A 156 6.84 -1.96 -29.04
N VAL A 157 6.04 -1.22 -29.80
CA VAL A 157 6.38 0.13 -30.29
C VAL A 157 5.26 1.06 -29.84
N ILE A 158 5.56 1.93 -28.86
CA ILE A 158 4.59 2.85 -28.28
C ILE A 158 4.90 4.27 -28.73
N THR A 159 3.95 4.89 -29.43
CA THR A 159 4.03 6.32 -29.74
C THR A 159 3.26 7.09 -28.67
N GLU A 160 3.95 7.94 -27.92
CA GLU A 160 3.35 8.83 -26.93
C GLU A 160 3.16 10.21 -27.55
N THR A 161 1.91 10.58 -27.80
CA THR A 161 1.54 11.86 -28.41
C THR A 161 1.52 13.01 -27.40
N THR A 162 1.42 12.71 -26.10
CA THR A 162 1.37 13.73 -25.06
C THR A 162 2.29 13.30 -23.92
N PRO A 163 3.61 13.56 -24.05
CA PRO A 163 4.66 13.04 -23.16
C PRO A 163 4.70 13.72 -21.78
N THR A 164 3.56 13.85 -21.12
CA THR A 164 3.47 14.30 -19.73
C THR A 164 4.16 13.32 -18.80
N TYR A 165 4.56 13.78 -17.61
CA TYR A 165 5.18 12.93 -16.61
C TYR A 165 4.35 11.68 -16.30
N LYS A 166 3.04 11.86 -16.09
CA LYS A 166 2.10 10.76 -15.77
C LYS A 166 1.98 9.77 -16.93
N ASN A 167 1.91 10.26 -18.17
CA ASN A 167 1.79 9.40 -19.33
C ASN A 167 3.06 8.60 -19.59
N LEU A 168 4.23 9.21 -19.47
CA LEU A 168 5.50 8.52 -19.70
C LEU A 168 5.85 7.52 -18.60
N PHE A 169 5.80 7.96 -17.34
CA PHE A 169 6.34 7.18 -16.22
C PHE A 169 5.26 6.44 -15.43
N GLY A 170 3.99 6.81 -15.61
CA GLY A 170 2.87 6.28 -14.84
C GLY A 170 2.57 7.13 -13.61
N THR A 171 1.55 6.73 -12.85
CA THR A 171 1.09 7.46 -11.67
C THR A 171 0.54 6.50 -10.61
N ILE A 172 0.43 6.99 -9.39
CA ILE A 172 -0.31 6.33 -8.31
C ILE A 172 -1.52 7.20 -8.02
N GLU A 173 -2.70 6.71 -8.39
CA GLU A 173 -3.96 7.44 -8.19
C GLU A 173 -4.36 7.44 -6.71
N ARG A 174 -5.00 8.52 -6.28
CA ARG A 174 -5.59 8.63 -4.94
C ARG A 174 -7.09 8.49 -5.05
N ASP A 175 -7.70 7.78 -4.11
CA ASP A 175 -9.14 7.67 -3.96
C ASP A 175 -9.61 8.44 -2.72
N ILE A 176 -10.86 8.87 -2.73
CA ILE A 176 -11.50 9.54 -1.58
C ILE A 176 -12.34 8.49 -0.87
N GLU A 177 -11.78 7.84 0.15
CA GLU A 177 -12.48 6.78 0.89
C GLU A 177 -13.63 7.33 1.74
N ARG A 178 -13.45 8.54 2.29
CA ARG A 178 -14.46 9.30 3.04
C ARG A 178 -14.24 10.78 2.77
N VAL A 179 -15.26 11.61 2.97
CA VAL A 179 -15.13 13.08 2.86
C VAL A 179 -13.90 13.55 3.66
N GLY A 180 -12.87 14.03 2.96
CA GLY A 180 -11.62 14.53 3.55
C GLY A 180 -10.52 13.49 3.83
N VAL A 181 -10.75 12.20 3.61
CA VAL A 181 -9.73 11.13 3.79
C VAL A 181 -9.33 10.57 2.43
N TRP A 182 -8.12 10.94 2.01
CA TRP A 182 -7.47 10.38 0.84
C TRP A 182 -6.82 9.05 1.19
N SER A 183 -7.08 8.03 0.40
CA SER A 183 -6.42 6.73 0.52
C SER A 183 -5.83 6.30 -0.82
N THR A 184 -4.80 5.46 -0.75
CA THR A 184 -4.15 4.88 -1.93
C THR A 184 -3.80 3.45 -1.61
N ASP A 185 -4.06 2.56 -2.56
CA ASP A 185 -3.69 1.15 -2.51
C ASP A 185 -2.81 0.79 -3.74
N PHE A 186 -2.22 -0.40 -3.75
CA PHE A 186 -1.36 -0.83 -4.85
C PHE A 186 -2.14 -1.08 -6.16
N THR A 187 -3.46 -1.26 -6.10
CA THR A 187 -4.34 -1.41 -7.28
C THR A 187 -4.51 -0.10 -8.06
N ARG A 188 -4.17 1.03 -7.42
CA ARG A 188 -4.16 2.38 -8.02
C ARG A 188 -2.87 2.74 -8.76
N ILE A 189 -1.90 1.84 -8.82
CA ILE A 189 -0.69 2.04 -9.62
C ILE A 189 -1.06 1.86 -11.11
N LYS A 190 -0.78 2.88 -11.93
CA LYS A 190 -1.02 2.88 -13.38
C LYS A 190 0.29 2.95 -14.14
N ALA A 191 0.49 2.03 -15.09
CA ALA A 191 1.67 2.00 -15.94
C ALA A 191 1.72 3.18 -16.91
N GLY A 192 2.91 3.77 -17.06
CA GLY A 192 3.19 4.72 -18.14
C GLY A 192 3.58 4.04 -19.45
N SER A 193 3.62 4.83 -20.52
CA SER A 193 4.07 4.45 -21.86
C SER A 193 5.47 3.88 -21.89
N LEU A 194 6.37 4.34 -21.00
CA LEU A 194 7.72 3.79 -20.90
C LEU A 194 7.70 2.33 -20.42
N LEU A 195 6.86 2.01 -19.42
CA LEU A 195 6.71 0.64 -18.94
C LEU A 195 6.00 -0.25 -19.97
N ARG A 196 5.01 0.29 -20.69
CA ARG A 196 4.34 -0.41 -21.80
C ARG A 196 5.30 -0.71 -22.97
N ALA A 197 6.27 0.16 -23.22
CA ALA A 197 7.30 -0.03 -24.23
C ALA A 197 8.44 -0.96 -23.80
N ASN A 198 8.40 -1.53 -22.59
CA ASN A 198 9.46 -2.37 -22.05
C ASN A 198 9.74 -3.58 -22.94
N GLY A 199 11.00 -3.77 -23.34
CA GLY A 199 11.43 -4.77 -24.32
C GLY A 199 11.42 -4.28 -25.78
N GLY A 200 11.02 -3.03 -26.03
CA GLY A 200 10.91 -2.48 -27.38
C GLY A 200 11.27 -0.99 -27.48
N TYR A 201 10.39 -0.22 -28.12
CA TYR A 201 10.64 1.16 -28.52
C TYR A 201 9.54 2.10 -28.04
N ILE A 202 9.95 3.29 -27.62
CA ILE A 202 9.04 4.41 -27.38
C ILE A 202 9.41 5.57 -28.31
N VAL A 203 8.41 6.21 -28.90
CA VAL A 203 8.54 7.34 -29.80
C VAL A 203 7.74 8.51 -29.23
N PHE A 204 8.33 9.70 -29.13
CA PHE A 204 7.61 10.90 -28.72
C PHE A 204 8.29 12.18 -29.23
N ASP A 205 7.54 13.29 -29.23
CA ASP A 205 8.05 14.60 -29.57
C ASP A 205 9.00 15.13 -28.48
N ALA A 206 10.17 15.57 -28.91
CA ALA A 206 11.23 16.05 -28.05
C ALA A 206 10.87 17.34 -27.32
N LEU A 207 10.25 18.29 -28.03
CA LEU A 207 9.90 19.59 -27.49
C LEU A 207 8.84 19.44 -26.41
N ASP A 208 7.79 18.66 -26.69
CA ASP A 208 6.72 18.40 -25.73
C ASP A 208 7.25 17.77 -24.45
N ALA A 209 8.14 16.77 -24.57
CA ALA A 209 8.72 16.10 -23.41
C ALA A 209 9.67 17.00 -22.60
N LEU A 210 10.30 17.99 -23.24
CA LEU A 210 11.25 18.91 -22.58
C LEU A 210 10.56 20.08 -21.87
N ILE A 211 9.42 20.53 -22.39
CA ILE A 211 8.61 21.58 -21.77
C ILE A 211 7.93 21.07 -20.49
N GLU A 212 7.57 19.78 -20.47
CA GLU A 212 6.94 19.14 -19.31
C GLU A 212 7.87 19.10 -18.08
N PRO A 213 7.50 19.73 -16.95
CA PRO A 213 8.45 19.92 -15.86
C PRO A 213 8.85 18.59 -15.21
N GLY A 214 10.15 18.36 -15.08
CA GLY A 214 10.71 17.16 -14.44
C GLY A 214 10.76 15.92 -15.33
N VAL A 215 10.15 15.93 -16.53
CA VAL A 215 10.20 14.80 -17.46
C VAL A 215 11.63 14.52 -17.91
N TRP A 216 12.37 15.54 -18.34
CA TRP A 216 13.75 15.40 -18.79
C TRP A 216 14.68 14.82 -17.72
N GLU A 217 14.67 15.40 -16.52
CA GLU A 217 15.52 14.94 -15.41
C GLU A 217 15.20 13.50 -15.00
N PHE A 218 13.91 13.17 -14.94
CA PHE A 218 13.47 11.84 -14.58
C PHE A 218 13.79 10.81 -15.68
N LEU A 219 13.63 11.18 -16.94
CA LEU A 219 13.99 10.34 -18.09
C LEU A 219 15.49 10.04 -18.10
N LYS A 220 16.36 11.06 -17.94
CA LYS A 220 17.82 10.87 -17.87
C LYS A 220 18.19 9.86 -16.79
N ARG A 221 17.65 10.02 -15.58
CA ARG A 221 17.92 9.12 -14.45
C ARG A 221 17.46 7.70 -14.74
N THR A 222 16.26 7.56 -15.29
CA THR A 222 15.64 6.28 -15.63
C THR A 222 16.44 5.54 -16.71
N LEU A 223 16.86 6.23 -17.77
CA LEU A 223 17.68 5.64 -18.85
C LEU A 223 19.10 5.29 -18.40
N LYS A 224 19.71 6.13 -17.54
CA LYS A 224 21.06 5.88 -17.02
C LYS A 224 21.11 4.68 -16.09
N ASN A 225 20.10 4.55 -15.21
CA ASN A 225 20.04 3.47 -14.22
C ASN A 225 19.31 2.22 -14.74
N ARG A 226 18.58 2.33 -15.86
CA ARG A 226 17.69 1.28 -16.40
C ARG A 226 16.64 0.80 -15.39
N LEU A 227 16.22 1.71 -14.51
CA LEU A 227 15.26 1.45 -13.44
C LEU A 227 14.18 2.53 -13.47
N LEU A 228 12.92 2.11 -13.65
CA LEU A 228 11.75 2.96 -13.51
C LEU A 228 11.30 2.96 -12.06
N THR A 229 11.20 4.15 -11.46
CA THR A 229 10.68 4.32 -10.10
C THR A 229 9.35 5.04 -10.14
N MET A 230 8.26 4.36 -9.82
CA MET A 230 6.94 5.00 -9.79
C MET A 230 6.92 6.04 -8.67
N GLN A 231 6.65 7.30 -9.02
CA GLN A 231 6.53 8.41 -8.07
C GLN A 231 5.21 9.13 -8.34
N ASN A 232 4.59 9.67 -7.30
CA ASN A 232 3.49 10.59 -7.53
C ASN A 232 4.09 11.94 -7.91
N TYR A 233 3.86 12.35 -9.15
CA TYR A 233 4.17 13.70 -9.60
C TYR A 233 3.00 14.60 -9.26
N ASP A 234 3.13 15.27 -8.13
CA ASP A 234 2.20 16.29 -7.68
C ASP A 234 3.01 17.49 -7.15
N PRO A 235 3.40 18.44 -8.04
CA PRO A 235 4.23 19.58 -7.66
C PRO A 235 3.59 20.48 -6.59
N TYR A 236 2.28 20.32 -6.35
CA TYR A 236 1.47 21.19 -5.51
C TYR A 236 0.90 20.51 -4.26
N SER A 237 1.16 19.22 -4.05
CA SER A 237 0.61 18.48 -2.92
C SER A 237 1.64 18.19 -1.84
N ILE A 238 1.29 18.56 -0.61
CA ILE A 238 2.08 18.35 0.62
C ILE A 238 1.72 17.00 1.28
N ILE A 239 0.79 16.23 0.70
CA ILE A 239 0.28 15.01 1.33
C ILE A 239 1.23 13.84 1.05
N PRO A 240 1.89 13.28 2.08
CA PRO A 240 2.78 12.14 1.91
C PRO A 240 2.00 10.91 1.43
N ILE A 241 2.64 10.11 0.59
CA ILE A 241 2.06 8.88 0.04
C ILE A 241 2.40 7.73 0.99
N ALA A 242 1.45 6.80 1.19
CA ALA A 242 1.65 5.62 2.02
C ALA A 242 2.46 4.49 1.34
N ILE A 243 2.60 4.51 0.00
CA ILE A 243 3.15 3.39 -0.78
C ILE A 243 4.35 3.83 -1.61
N LYS A 244 5.43 3.05 -1.54
CA LYS A 244 6.65 3.21 -2.33
C LYS A 244 6.93 1.92 -3.11
N PRO A 245 6.54 1.84 -4.40
CA PRO A 245 6.79 0.66 -5.22
C PRO A 245 8.28 0.37 -5.39
N GLU A 246 8.63 -0.91 -5.51
CA GLU A 246 9.99 -1.33 -5.86
C GLU A 246 10.34 -0.80 -7.28
N PRO A 247 11.58 -0.32 -7.51
CA PRO A 247 12.05 0.02 -8.85
C PRO A 247 11.90 -1.14 -9.85
N ILE A 248 11.40 -0.84 -11.05
CA ILE A 248 11.18 -1.83 -12.11
C ILE A 248 12.34 -1.75 -13.12
N PRO A 249 13.09 -2.83 -13.36
CA PRO A 249 14.07 -2.89 -14.44
C PRO A 249 13.40 -2.70 -15.80
N ILE A 250 13.94 -1.78 -16.60
CA ILE A 250 13.42 -1.51 -17.95
C ILE A 250 14.51 -1.67 -19.02
N ASN A 251 14.09 -2.15 -20.17
CA ASN A 251 14.89 -2.29 -21.38
C ASN A 251 14.12 -1.67 -22.56
N VAL A 252 14.21 -0.35 -22.70
CA VAL A 252 13.47 0.42 -23.72
C VAL A 252 14.45 1.22 -24.56
N LYS A 253 14.21 1.27 -25.87
CA LYS A 253 14.88 2.20 -26.78
C LYS A 253 14.01 3.44 -26.97
N VAL A 254 14.57 4.62 -26.70
CA VAL A 254 13.86 5.89 -26.83
C VAL A 254 14.20 6.56 -28.15
N ILE A 255 13.18 6.94 -28.91
CA ILE A 255 13.26 7.70 -30.15
C ILE A 255 12.58 9.05 -29.89
N MET A 256 13.37 10.11 -29.88
CA MET A 256 12.88 11.48 -29.79
C MET A 256 12.82 12.09 -31.19
N ILE A 257 11.68 12.66 -31.54
CA ILE A 257 11.48 13.38 -32.81
C ILE A 257 11.55 14.87 -32.51
N GLY A 258 12.32 15.62 -33.28
CA GLY A 258 12.45 17.08 -33.12
C GLY A 258 13.20 17.70 -34.28
N ASP A 259 13.23 19.02 -34.32
CA ASP A 259 13.95 19.77 -35.35
C ASP A 259 15.48 19.80 -35.12
N ASP A 260 16.22 20.20 -36.15
CA ASP A 260 17.68 20.29 -36.09
C ASP A 260 18.15 21.35 -35.07
N TYR A 261 17.38 22.42 -34.92
CA TYR A 261 17.69 23.49 -33.99
C TYR A 261 17.68 22.99 -32.54
N LEU A 262 16.63 22.28 -32.13
CA LEU A 262 16.49 21.68 -30.82
C LEU A 262 17.60 20.65 -30.58
N TYR A 263 17.89 19.80 -31.56
CA TYR A 263 19.01 18.85 -31.47
C TYR A 263 20.34 19.57 -31.21
N SER A 264 20.65 20.62 -31.97
CA SER A 264 21.89 21.40 -31.82
C SER A 264 21.99 22.04 -30.42
N ARG A 265 20.88 22.56 -29.90
CA ARG A 265 20.83 23.12 -28.54
C ARG A 265 21.08 22.06 -27.48
N LEU A 266 20.38 20.92 -27.54
CA LEU A 266 20.57 19.82 -26.59
C LEU A 266 21.98 19.27 -26.64
N TYR A 267 22.52 19.08 -27.85
CA TYR A 267 23.87 18.56 -28.05
C TYR A 267 24.95 19.46 -27.46
N ASN A 268 24.78 20.78 -27.55
CA ASN A 268 25.81 21.72 -27.10
C ASN A 268 25.64 22.18 -25.64
N LEU A 269 24.40 22.23 -25.13
CA LEU A 269 24.10 22.77 -23.80
C LEU A 269 23.89 21.70 -22.72
N VAL A 270 23.64 20.45 -23.10
CA VAL A 270 23.31 19.37 -22.16
C VAL A 270 24.37 18.27 -22.22
N ASP A 271 25.28 18.26 -21.25
CA ASP A 271 26.44 17.35 -21.22
C ASP A 271 26.08 15.86 -21.32
N ASP A 272 25.00 15.45 -20.65
CA ASP A 272 24.57 14.06 -20.63
C ASP A 272 23.78 13.63 -21.87
N PHE A 273 23.34 14.58 -22.71
CA PHE A 273 22.57 14.27 -23.92
C PHE A 273 23.36 13.35 -24.86
N LYS A 274 24.65 13.63 -25.09
CA LYS A 274 25.54 12.82 -25.95
C LYS A 274 25.75 11.40 -25.43
N LYS A 275 25.67 11.21 -24.10
CA LYS A 275 25.89 9.91 -23.46
C LYS A 275 24.65 9.01 -23.60
N ILE A 276 23.47 9.63 -23.57
CA ILE A 276 22.17 8.95 -23.63
C ILE A 276 21.75 8.73 -25.09
N PHE A 277 21.79 9.78 -25.92
CA PHE A 277 21.38 9.76 -27.32
C PHE A 277 22.60 9.76 -28.24
N LYS A 278 23.09 8.55 -28.55
CA LYS A 278 24.32 8.34 -29.33
C LYS A 278 24.11 8.35 -30.85
N ILE A 279 22.89 8.08 -31.29
CA ILE A 279 22.55 7.93 -32.71
C ILE A 279 21.68 9.10 -33.11
N ARG A 280 22.08 9.80 -34.17
CA ARG A 280 21.28 10.81 -34.85
C ARG A 280 20.85 10.23 -36.19
N ALA A 281 19.54 10.20 -36.44
CA ALA A 281 18.98 9.93 -37.76
C ALA A 281 18.39 11.24 -38.29
N SER A 282 19.03 11.83 -39.30
CA SER A 282 18.52 13.02 -39.98
C SER A 282 17.76 12.60 -41.23
N PHE A 283 16.57 13.15 -41.41
CA PHE A 283 15.88 13.12 -42.68
C PHE A 283 16.37 14.28 -43.54
N ASP A 284 16.60 14.01 -44.81
CA ASP A 284 16.96 15.06 -45.77
C ASP A 284 15.70 15.83 -46.18
N THR A 285 15.86 17.12 -46.46
CA THR A 285 14.77 17.97 -46.97
C THR A 285 14.59 17.82 -48.47
N GLU A 286 15.57 17.22 -49.15
CA GLU A 286 15.57 16.99 -50.57
C GLU A 286 15.72 15.48 -50.87
N MET A 287 15.14 15.03 -51.98
CA MET A 287 15.34 13.67 -52.48
C MET A 287 15.67 13.71 -53.97
N PRO A 288 16.54 12.81 -54.47
CA PRO A 288 16.84 12.73 -55.90
C PRO A 288 15.57 12.53 -56.72
N ASN A 289 15.45 13.26 -57.83
CA ASN A 289 14.34 13.12 -58.76
C ASN A 289 14.52 11.86 -59.64
N SER A 290 14.35 10.69 -59.03
CA SER A 290 14.38 9.38 -59.71
C SER A 290 12.96 8.88 -59.97
N ARG A 291 12.81 8.04 -61.00
CA ARG A 291 11.51 7.42 -61.32
C ARG A 291 10.94 6.61 -60.16
N ASP A 292 11.81 5.93 -59.41
CA ASP A 292 11.42 5.13 -58.24
C ASP A 292 10.91 6.03 -57.09
N ASN A 293 11.58 7.17 -56.84
CA ASN A 293 11.14 8.13 -55.83
C ASN A 293 9.83 8.82 -56.20
N ILE A 294 9.63 9.15 -57.49
CA ILE A 294 8.36 9.67 -57.99
C ILE A 294 7.24 8.64 -57.76
N MET A 295 7.49 7.36 -58.07
CA MET A 295 6.48 6.31 -57.86
C MET A 295 6.21 5.99 -56.38
N ALA A 296 7.16 6.22 -55.48
CA ALA A 296 6.94 6.06 -54.04
C ALA A 296 6.24 7.27 -53.39
N TYR A 297 6.25 8.44 -54.05
CA TYR A 297 5.62 9.67 -53.57
C TYR A 297 4.13 9.77 -53.95
N VAL A 298 3.75 9.21 -55.10
CA VAL A 298 2.38 9.19 -55.64
C VAL A 298 1.60 7.99 -55.10
#